data_AF-A0A8U0QK49-F1
#
_entry.id   AF-A0A8U0QK49-F1
#
_cell.length_a   1.000
_cell.length_b   1.000
_cell.length_c   1.000
_cell.angle_alpha   90.00
_cell.angle_beta   90.00
_cell.angle_gamma   90.00
#
_symmetry.space_group_name_H-M   'P 1'
#
loop_
_entity.id
_entity.type
_entity.pdbx_description
1 polymer ?
#
loop_
_entity_poly.entity_id
_entity_poly.type
_entity_poly.pdbx_seq_one_letter_code
_entity_poly.pdbx_strand_id
1 'polypeptide(L)'
;MEKSSGTTSTKRKASSSETSLPDCKKLKSKDSGKTCANKALNKEKTKIEKDSSKKKHKFLGRSEVSLSSKDASQKMIRDGCLEVSKNDKGQLVFKDFPQFQPNMSPKDVLQAGSFGGTYFRPIRSSVTKQNCKDEWKELPEDWLKGLNIPTQVASSTYTDSVNTYKVKCGGSLEMWESSGWIVTQDPYGWFQWYCRFYHGRRTKDDERQIGRWAKCAGVKGRWRNNLITKVVRSGCGFDNPTISPVVRQTLQHWGYRLTKEDYKEGAKRVKPK
;
A
#
# COMPACT_ATOMS: atom_id res chain seq x y z
N MET A 1 -3.90 -30.12 82.72
CA MET A 1 -5.03 -29.37 82.11
C MET A 1 -4.40 -28.33 81.19
N GLU A 2 -3.96 -28.71 80.00
CA GLU A 2 -4.69 -28.70 78.72
C GLU A 2 -4.85 -27.31 78.07
N LYS A 3 -4.41 -27.24 76.79
CA LYS A 3 -4.64 -26.24 75.71
C LYS A 3 -3.79 -24.96 75.77
N SER A 4 -2.78 -24.69 74.91
CA SER A 4 -2.57 -24.81 73.45
C SER A 4 -3.31 -23.77 72.59
N SER A 5 -2.52 -22.85 72.01
CA SER A 5 -2.66 -22.15 70.70
C SER A 5 -1.87 -20.84 70.78
N GLY A 6 -1.04 -20.40 69.84
CA GLY A 6 -0.83 -20.81 68.45
C GLY A 6 -0.50 -19.54 67.66
N THR A 7 0.78 -19.31 67.42
CA THR A 7 1.41 -18.18 66.72
C THR A 7 0.81 -17.91 65.34
N THR A 8 0.63 -16.64 64.95
CA THR A 8 0.40 -16.26 63.55
C THR A 8 1.30 -15.09 63.13
N SER A 9 2.34 -15.43 62.37
CA SER A 9 3.22 -14.49 61.66
C SER A 9 2.60 -14.16 60.30
N THR A 10 2.34 -12.87 60.04
CA THR A 10 1.77 -12.41 58.76
C THR A 10 2.88 -11.87 57.87
N LYS A 11 3.35 -12.70 56.93
CA LYS A 11 4.17 -12.31 55.78
C LYS A 11 3.27 -11.62 54.74
N ARG A 12 3.46 -10.32 54.47
CA ARG A 12 2.86 -9.65 53.30
C ARG A 12 3.86 -9.69 52.13
N LYS A 13 3.45 -10.39 51.06
CA LYS A 13 4.18 -10.57 49.80
C LYS A 13 3.68 -9.53 48.79
N ALA A 14 4.62 -9.00 48.01
CA ALA A 14 4.40 -8.04 46.93
C ALA A 14 3.43 -8.57 45.85
N SER A 15 2.64 -7.66 45.27
CA SER A 15 1.82 -7.91 44.07
C SER A 15 2.02 -6.76 43.09
N SER A 16 2.58 -7.13 41.93
CA SER A 16 2.68 -6.38 40.70
C SER A 16 1.32 -6.32 40.00
N SER A 17 0.82 -5.12 39.68
CA SER A 17 -0.39 -4.95 38.88
C SER A 17 -0.05 -4.90 37.39
N GLU A 18 -0.10 -6.07 36.74
CA GLU A 18 -0.30 -6.19 35.29
C GLU A 18 -1.76 -5.85 34.96
N THR A 19 -1.97 -4.77 34.20
CA THR A 19 -3.27 -4.43 33.61
C THR A 19 -3.57 -5.38 32.45
N SER A 20 -4.54 -6.26 32.67
CA SER A 20 -5.06 -7.24 31.71
C SER A 20 -5.99 -6.59 30.67
N LEU A 21 -5.79 -6.97 29.41
CA LEU A 21 -6.69 -6.71 28.28
C LEU A 21 -7.90 -7.67 28.35
N PRO A 22 -9.11 -7.26 27.94
CA PRO A 22 -10.28 -8.12 28.03
C PRO A 22 -10.29 -9.21 26.94
N ASP A 23 -10.53 -10.45 27.38
CA ASP A 23 -10.64 -11.67 26.58
C ASP A 23 -11.83 -11.63 25.60
N CYS A 24 -11.57 -11.90 24.32
CA CYS A 24 -12.62 -12.11 23.32
C CYS A 24 -12.58 -13.57 22.84
N LYS A 25 -13.75 -14.22 22.90
CA LYS A 25 -13.97 -15.66 22.75
C LYS A 25 -13.31 -16.26 21.49
N LYS A 26 -12.55 -17.34 21.72
CA LYS A 26 -11.79 -18.14 20.76
C LYS A 26 -12.74 -19.02 19.92
N LEU A 27 -12.70 -18.86 18.60
CA LEU A 27 -13.26 -19.83 17.65
C LEU A 27 -12.12 -20.34 16.74
N LYS A 28 -11.68 -21.59 16.96
CA LYS A 28 -11.04 -22.47 15.97
C LYS A 28 -12.16 -22.97 15.03
N SER A 29 -12.04 -23.31 13.75
CA SER A 29 -10.99 -23.72 12.78
C SER A 29 -11.66 -23.58 11.37
N LYS A 30 -11.04 -23.59 10.19
CA LYS A 30 -10.24 -24.63 9.53
C LYS A 30 -9.63 -24.03 8.24
N ASP A 31 -8.43 -24.50 7.94
CA ASP A 31 -7.71 -24.34 6.69
C ASP A 31 -8.41 -25.08 5.54
N SER A 32 -8.50 -24.45 4.37
CA SER A 32 -8.62 -25.13 3.08
C SER A 32 -8.32 -24.15 1.97
N GLY A 33 -7.20 -24.38 1.29
CA GLY A 33 -6.81 -23.66 0.08
C GLY A 33 -7.87 -23.79 -1.00
N LYS A 34 -8.28 -22.65 -1.56
CA LYS A 34 -8.93 -22.58 -2.86
C LYS A 34 -8.34 -21.41 -3.65
N THR A 35 -7.43 -21.79 -4.53
CA THR A 35 -7.05 -21.09 -5.74
C THR A 35 -8.31 -20.68 -6.51
N CYS A 36 -8.52 -19.38 -6.71
CA CYS A 36 -9.54 -18.90 -7.64
C CYS A 36 -8.95 -18.88 -9.05
N ALA A 37 -9.17 -19.98 -9.76
CA ALA A 37 -9.17 -20.00 -11.21
C ALA A 37 -10.30 -19.09 -11.71
N ASN A 38 -10.00 -18.23 -12.69
CA ASN A 38 -11.00 -17.68 -13.60
C ASN A 38 -10.48 -17.85 -15.01
N LYS A 39 -11.04 -18.84 -15.71
CA LYS A 39 -10.90 -19.09 -17.13
C LYS A 39 -12.28 -18.84 -17.72
N ALA A 40 -12.42 -17.83 -18.56
CA ALA A 40 -13.51 -17.72 -19.52
C ALA A 40 -12.94 -17.02 -20.77
N LEU A 41 -13.04 -17.73 -21.88
CA LEU A 41 -12.47 -17.45 -23.18
C LEU A 41 -13.48 -16.70 -24.06
N ASN A 42 -12.95 -15.75 -24.85
CA ASN A 42 -13.31 -15.38 -26.25
C ASN A 42 -14.74 -14.88 -26.54
N LYS A 43 -14.99 -14.01 -27.53
CA LYS A 43 -14.32 -13.79 -28.82
C LYS A 43 -14.90 -12.49 -29.43
N GLU A 44 -14.08 -11.67 -30.07
CA GLU A 44 -14.53 -10.96 -31.28
C GLU A 44 -13.33 -10.82 -32.23
N LYS A 45 -13.49 -11.37 -33.44
CA LYS A 45 -12.54 -11.27 -34.55
C LYS A 45 -13.10 -10.24 -35.52
N THR A 46 -12.27 -9.30 -35.96
CA THR A 46 -12.39 -8.77 -37.32
C THR A 46 -11.00 -8.44 -37.87
N LYS A 47 -10.73 -9.00 -39.06
CA LYS A 47 -9.57 -8.74 -39.92
C LYS A 47 -9.76 -7.36 -40.57
N ILE A 48 -8.67 -6.68 -40.92
CA ILE A 48 -8.48 -5.97 -42.19
C ILE A 48 -6.98 -5.90 -42.50
N GLU A 49 -6.71 -6.00 -43.78
CA GLU A 49 -5.44 -6.32 -44.44
C GLU A 49 -4.47 -5.15 -44.58
N LYS A 50 -3.26 -5.53 -45.01
CA LYS A 50 -2.15 -4.69 -45.45
C LYS A 50 -2.55 -3.87 -46.68
N ASP A 51 -2.05 -2.64 -46.75
CA ASP A 51 -1.55 -2.14 -48.03
C ASP A 51 -0.30 -1.27 -47.84
N SER A 52 0.59 -1.43 -48.80
CA SER A 52 1.91 -0.84 -48.95
C SER A 52 1.84 0.42 -49.79
N SER A 53 2.62 1.46 -49.48
CA SER A 53 3.11 2.40 -50.50
C SER A 53 4.27 3.27 -49.98
N LYS A 54 5.37 3.22 -50.74
CA LYS A 54 6.58 4.03 -50.60
C LYS A 54 6.30 5.49 -51.00
N LYS A 55 6.83 6.45 -50.25
CA LYS A 55 7.25 7.75 -50.81
C LYS A 55 8.47 8.27 -50.05
N LYS A 56 9.58 8.43 -50.80
CA LYS A 56 10.81 9.12 -50.38
C LYS A 56 10.52 10.62 -50.28
N HIS A 57 10.94 11.26 -49.20
CA HIS A 57 11.37 12.65 -49.23
C HIS A 57 12.65 12.78 -48.38
N LYS A 58 13.64 13.43 -48.98
CA LYS A 58 14.98 13.70 -48.47
C LYS A 58 15.02 15.17 -48.08
N PHE A 59 15.28 15.50 -46.81
CA PHE A 59 15.85 16.81 -46.45
C PHE A 59 16.48 16.81 -45.04
N LEU A 60 17.81 16.97 -45.05
CA LEU A 60 18.72 17.69 -44.15
C LEU A 60 18.40 17.86 -42.64
N GLY A 61 19.20 17.17 -41.82
CA GLY A 61 20.08 17.73 -40.78
C GLY A 61 19.51 18.73 -39.76
N ARG A 62 19.29 18.25 -38.53
CA ARG A 62 19.41 19.05 -37.30
C ARG A 62 19.80 18.13 -36.15
N SER A 63 20.83 18.54 -35.44
CA SER A 63 21.53 17.89 -34.33
C SER A 63 20.62 17.33 -33.23
N GLU A 64 20.94 16.10 -32.80
CA GLU A 64 20.43 15.47 -31.59
C GLU A 64 20.79 16.28 -30.34
N VAL A 65 19.77 16.60 -29.54
CA VAL A 65 19.93 16.72 -28.09
C VAL A 65 18.83 15.87 -27.47
N SER A 66 19.16 14.60 -27.24
CA SER A 66 18.29 13.64 -26.54
C SER A 66 18.38 13.88 -25.03
N LEU A 67 17.63 14.87 -24.55
CA LEU A 67 17.38 15.01 -23.11
C LEU A 67 16.42 13.90 -22.68
N SER A 68 17.02 12.85 -22.11
CA SER A 68 16.36 11.72 -21.48
C SER A 68 15.25 12.19 -20.53
N SER A 69 14.04 11.66 -20.69
CA SER A 69 12.87 11.90 -19.83
C SER A 69 13.10 11.54 -18.35
N LYS A 70 14.21 10.85 -18.04
CA LYS A 70 14.66 10.56 -16.67
C LYS A 70 15.30 11.78 -15.98
N ASP A 71 16.01 12.62 -16.72
CA ASP A 71 16.63 13.84 -16.16
C ASP A 71 15.58 14.91 -15.82
N ALA A 72 14.55 15.04 -16.65
CA ALA A 72 13.44 15.98 -16.41
C ALA A 72 12.61 15.60 -15.17
N SER A 73 12.43 14.30 -14.92
CA SER A 73 11.72 13.80 -13.74
C SER A 73 12.57 13.88 -12.47
N GLN A 74 13.88 13.65 -12.56
CA GLN A 74 14.81 13.84 -11.43
C GLN A 74 14.97 15.31 -11.01
N LYS A 75 14.96 16.25 -11.96
CA LYS A 75 15.14 17.69 -11.67
C LYS A 75 13.91 18.32 -10.98
N MET A 76 12.69 17.85 -11.26
CA MET A 76 11.48 18.38 -10.62
C MET A 76 11.28 17.93 -9.17
N ILE A 77 11.84 16.78 -8.76
CA ILE A 77 11.67 16.26 -7.39
C ILE A 77 12.58 16.98 -6.39
N ARG A 78 13.70 17.56 -6.86
CA ARG A 78 14.74 18.13 -5.99
C ARG A 78 14.36 19.49 -5.34
N ASP A 79 13.51 20.30 -5.98
CA ASP A 79 13.30 21.71 -5.59
C ASP A 79 11.84 22.13 -5.31
N GLY A 80 10.87 21.21 -5.18
CA GLY A 80 9.50 21.64 -4.88
C GLY A 80 8.56 20.52 -4.45
N CYS A 81 8.43 20.30 -3.15
CA CYS A 81 7.22 19.67 -2.64
C CYS A 81 6.10 20.68 -2.82
N LEU A 82 5.18 20.45 -3.77
CA LEU A 82 3.88 21.14 -3.74
C LEU A 82 3.31 20.92 -2.34
N GLU A 83 2.97 21.98 -1.62
CA GLU A 83 2.42 21.86 -0.26
C GLU A 83 1.11 21.06 -0.29
N VAL A 84 1.20 19.76 -0.03
CA VAL A 84 0.04 18.89 0.13
C VAL A 84 -0.55 19.15 1.51
N SER A 85 -1.60 19.96 1.56
CA SER A 85 -2.33 20.22 2.80
C SER A 85 -3.07 18.97 3.28
N LYS A 86 -3.23 18.84 4.60
CA LYS A 86 -4.13 17.87 5.22
C LYS A 86 -5.43 18.55 5.63
N ASN A 87 -6.56 17.86 5.48
CA ASN A 87 -7.84 18.31 6.05
C ASN A 87 -7.92 17.99 7.55
N ASP A 88 -9.01 18.42 8.20
CA ASP A 88 -9.27 18.20 9.64
C ASP A 88 -9.33 16.72 10.04
N LYS A 89 -9.52 15.81 9.06
CA LYS A 89 -9.52 14.36 9.25
C LYS A 89 -8.13 13.72 9.03
N GLY A 90 -7.10 14.54 8.82
CA GLY A 90 -5.73 14.08 8.55
C GLY A 90 -5.53 13.48 7.16
N GLN A 91 -6.48 13.65 6.23
CA GLN A 91 -6.35 13.17 4.86
C GLN A 91 -5.64 14.19 3.99
N LEU A 92 -4.80 13.72 3.08
CA LEU A 92 -4.12 14.55 2.09
C LEU A 92 -5.14 15.10 1.08
N VAL A 93 -5.00 16.38 0.75
CA VAL A 93 -5.86 17.07 -0.20
C VAL A 93 -5.04 17.57 -1.38
N PHE A 94 -5.42 17.14 -2.57
CA PHE A 94 -4.84 17.60 -3.83
C PHE A 94 -5.87 18.46 -4.55
N LYS A 95 -5.53 19.72 -4.84
CA LYS A 95 -6.48 20.72 -5.41
C LYS A 95 -7.11 20.25 -6.72
N ASP A 96 -6.33 19.56 -7.53
CA ASP A 96 -6.71 19.05 -8.85
C ASP A 96 -7.39 17.67 -8.81
N PHE A 97 -7.25 16.93 -7.71
CA PHE A 97 -7.89 15.63 -7.48
C PHE A 97 -8.51 15.55 -6.08
N PRO A 98 -9.55 16.34 -5.76
CA PRO A 98 -10.13 16.41 -4.43
C PRO A 98 -10.76 15.09 -3.97
N GLN A 99 -11.08 14.17 -4.87
CA GLN A 99 -11.59 12.83 -4.57
C GLN A 99 -10.52 11.86 -4.08
N PHE A 100 -9.24 12.14 -4.32
CA PHE A 100 -8.13 11.32 -3.88
C PHE A 100 -7.64 11.80 -2.52
N GLN A 101 -8.06 11.09 -1.46
CA GLN A 101 -7.84 11.51 -0.07
C GLN A 101 -7.18 10.39 0.78
N PRO A 102 -5.97 9.92 0.41
CA PRO A 102 -5.20 9.03 1.28
C PRO A 102 -4.87 9.74 2.60
N ASN A 103 -4.79 9.01 3.70
CA ASN A 103 -4.38 9.57 5.00
C ASN A 103 -2.96 9.16 5.43
N MET A 104 -2.24 8.48 4.54
CA MET A 104 -0.81 8.22 4.68
C MET A 104 -0.08 8.79 3.47
N SER A 105 0.92 9.63 3.70
CA SER A 105 1.84 10.07 2.66
C SER A 105 2.71 8.89 2.18
N PRO A 106 3.37 8.99 1.00
CA PRO A 106 4.28 7.93 0.59
C PRO A 106 5.43 7.74 1.60
N LYS A 107 5.90 8.82 2.25
CA LYS A 107 6.81 8.74 3.41
C LYS A 107 6.26 7.85 4.51
N ASP A 108 5.02 8.08 4.95
CA ASP A 108 4.39 7.31 6.02
C ASP A 108 4.23 5.83 5.65
N VAL A 109 3.88 5.55 4.38
CA VAL A 109 3.74 4.17 3.88
C VAL A 109 5.09 3.46 3.87
N LEU A 110 6.15 4.15 3.42
CA LEU A 110 7.49 3.58 3.36
C LEU A 110 8.06 3.33 4.76
N GLN A 111 7.98 4.34 5.64
CA GLN A 111 8.47 4.28 7.02
C GLN A 111 7.77 3.20 7.85
N ALA A 112 6.50 2.92 7.55
CA ALA A 112 5.77 1.87 8.22
C ALA A 112 6.08 0.44 7.70
N GLY A 113 7.05 0.32 6.79
CA GLY A 113 7.57 -0.95 6.28
C GLY A 113 6.57 -1.68 5.40
N SER A 114 5.73 -0.98 4.64
CA SER A 114 4.51 -1.57 4.09
C SER A 114 4.71 -2.76 3.15
N PHE A 115 5.88 -2.93 2.55
CA PHE A 115 6.11 -3.87 1.44
C PHE A 115 7.16 -4.95 1.72
N GLY A 116 7.37 -5.28 2.98
CA GLY A 116 8.32 -6.31 3.43
C GLY A 116 9.76 -6.02 3.01
N GLY A 117 10.09 -4.75 2.83
CA GLY A 117 11.40 -4.28 2.40
C GLY A 117 11.73 -4.42 0.91
N THR A 118 10.79 -4.89 0.09
CA THR A 118 11.09 -5.33 -1.29
C THR A 118 10.54 -4.44 -2.39
N TYR A 119 9.94 -3.29 -2.05
CA TYR A 119 9.20 -2.53 -3.05
C TYR A 119 10.12 -2.07 -4.17
N PHE A 120 11.25 -1.44 -3.85
CA PHE A 120 12.22 -0.94 -4.81
C PHE A 120 13.39 -1.91 -5.04
N ARG A 121 13.13 -3.23 -4.91
CA ARG A 121 14.12 -4.26 -5.21
C ARG A 121 14.56 -4.19 -6.68
N PRO A 122 15.75 -4.68 -7.05
CA PRO A 122 16.10 -4.85 -8.45
C PRO A 122 15.08 -5.74 -9.18
N ILE A 123 14.53 -5.28 -10.31
CA ILE A 123 13.57 -6.02 -11.13
C ILE A 123 13.97 -5.96 -12.60
N ARG A 124 13.56 -6.98 -13.36
CA ARG A 124 13.47 -6.89 -14.82
C ARG A 124 12.00 -6.71 -15.18
N SER A 125 11.62 -5.53 -15.67
CA SER A 125 10.22 -5.29 -16.04
C SER A 125 9.92 -5.88 -17.41
N SER A 126 8.86 -6.70 -17.48
CA SER A 126 8.38 -7.24 -18.74
C SER A 126 7.64 -6.19 -19.59
N VAL A 127 7.19 -5.09 -18.96
CA VAL A 127 6.50 -3.97 -19.64
C VAL A 127 7.49 -3.05 -20.32
N THR A 128 8.56 -2.61 -19.63
CA THR A 128 9.57 -1.71 -20.22
C THR A 128 10.69 -2.44 -20.95
N LYS A 129 10.83 -3.76 -20.73
CA LYS A 129 11.97 -4.59 -21.17
C LYS A 129 13.32 -4.15 -20.60
N GLN A 130 13.32 -3.36 -19.53
CA GLN A 130 14.52 -2.82 -18.87
C GLN A 130 14.77 -3.46 -17.51
N ASN A 131 16.03 -3.42 -17.08
CA ASN A 131 16.41 -3.73 -15.71
C ASN A 131 16.28 -2.44 -14.90
N CYS A 132 15.38 -2.43 -13.92
CA CYS A 132 15.20 -1.32 -13.00
C CYS A 132 15.92 -1.66 -11.70
N LYS A 133 16.80 -0.76 -11.27
CA LYS A 133 17.59 -0.87 -10.04
C LYS A 133 17.80 0.53 -9.50
N ASP A 134 17.87 0.64 -8.18
CA ASP A 134 18.14 1.89 -7.46
C ASP A 134 17.11 3.01 -7.70
N GLU A 135 15.89 2.69 -8.17
CA GLU A 135 14.82 3.69 -8.35
C GLU A 135 14.46 4.38 -7.03
N TRP A 136 14.70 3.76 -5.87
CA TRP A 136 14.51 4.38 -4.55
C TRP A 136 15.35 5.65 -4.35
N LYS A 137 16.41 5.88 -5.15
CA LYS A 137 17.20 7.13 -5.13
C LYS A 137 16.42 8.34 -5.64
N GLU A 138 15.27 8.14 -6.27
CA GLU A 138 14.35 9.21 -6.65
C GLU A 138 13.60 9.80 -5.44
N LEU A 139 13.59 9.08 -4.31
CA LEU A 139 12.85 9.48 -3.13
C LEU A 139 13.63 10.53 -2.33
N PRO A 140 12.95 11.48 -1.68
CA PRO A 140 13.59 12.43 -0.78
C PRO A 140 14.39 11.74 0.34
N GLU A 141 15.54 12.30 0.69
CA GLU A 141 16.41 11.76 1.74
C GLU A 141 15.70 11.68 3.10
N ASP A 142 14.81 12.65 3.40
CA ASP A 142 14.05 12.68 4.65
C ASP A 142 13.02 11.55 4.75
N TRP A 143 12.61 10.94 3.62
CA TRP A 143 11.75 9.74 3.61
C TRP A 143 12.54 8.48 3.95
N LEU A 144 13.82 8.47 3.61
CA LEU A 144 14.73 7.34 3.83
C LEU A 144 15.45 7.42 5.17
N LYS A 145 15.45 8.58 5.83
CA LYS A 145 16.07 8.79 7.14
C LYS A 145 15.60 7.72 8.14
N GLY A 146 16.57 6.99 8.70
CA GLY A 146 16.34 5.93 9.69
C GLY A 146 15.97 4.55 9.11
N LEU A 147 15.77 4.43 7.79
CA LEU A 147 15.52 3.14 7.14
C LEU A 147 16.82 2.49 6.68
N ASN A 148 16.92 1.19 6.88
CA ASN A 148 17.98 0.38 6.29
C ASN A 148 17.62 0.02 4.85
N ILE A 149 18.28 0.64 3.86
CA ILE A 149 17.95 0.47 2.44
C ILE A 149 18.00 -1.01 1.99
N PRO A 150 19.09 -1.77 2.24
CA PRO A 150 19.16 -3.19 1.88
C PRO A 150 18.06 -4.09 2.43
N THR A 151 17.47 -3.78 3.59
CA THR A 151 16.51 -4.68 4.26
C THR A 151 15.08 -4.15 4.28
N GLN A 152 14.87 -2.83 4.23
CA GLN A 152 13.57 -2.18 4.42
C GLN A 152 13.06 -1.42 3.19
N VAL A 153 13.86 -1.27 2.13
CA VAL A 153 13.45 -0.50 0.93
C VAL A 153 13.67 -1.29 -0.37
N ALA A 154 14.87 -1.85 -0.54
CA ALA A 154 15.32 -2.47 -1.80
C ALA A 154 15.82 -3.92 -1.63
N SER A 155 15.36 -4.62 -0.59
CA SER A 155 15.67 -6.03 -0.37
C SER A 155 15.17 -6.89 -1.53
N SER A 156 15.96 -7.87 -1.96
CA SER A 156 15.49 -8.89 -2.91
C SER A 156 14.51 -9.89 -2.28
N THR A 157 14.53 -10.02 -0.95
CA THR A 157 13.75 -11.02 -0.19
C THR A 157 12.69 -10.33 0.67
N TYR A 158 11.47 -10.83 0.59
CA TYR A 158 10.36 -10.29 1.37
C TYR A 158 10.46 -10.71 2.83
N THR A 159 10.47 -9.74 3.73
CA THR A 159 10.51 -9.97 5.18
C THR A 159 9.28 -9.35 5.83
N ASP A 160 8.35 -10.21 6.24
CA ASP A 160 7.10 -9.82 6.90
C ASP A 160 7.31 -9.18 8.27
N SER A 161 8.40 -9.47 8.99
CA SER A 161 8.71 -8.78 10.26
C SER A 161 8.99 -7.29 10.11
N VAL A 162 9.31 -6.82 8.90
CA VAL A 162 9.46 -5.39 8.56
C VAL A 162 8.09 -4.69 8.50
N ASN A 163 7.03 -5.44 8.19
CA ASN A 163 5.69 -4.86 8.04
C ASN A 163 5.09 -4.47 9.39
N THR A 164 4.35 -3.36 9.39
CA THR A 164 3.55 -2.92 10.55
C THR A 164 2.71 -4.04 11.17
N TYR A 165 2.05 -4.85 10.34
CA TYR A 165 1.16 -5.93 10.81
C TYR A 165 1.79 -7.32 10.80
N LYS A 166 3.11 -7.42 10.56
CA LYS A 166 3.87 -8.69 10.59
C LYS A 166 3.30 -9.80 9.71
N VAL A 167 2.69 -9.44 8.58
CA VAL A 167 2.10 -10.40 7.64
C VAL A 167 2.47 -10.04 6.21
N LYS A 168 2.75 -11.06 5.38
CA LYS A 168 2.92 -10.89 3.94
C LYS A 168 1.58 -10.59 3.26
N CYS A 169 1.55 -9.61 2.38
CA CYS A 169 0.42 -9.38 1.48
C CYS A 169 0.86 -8.73 0.16
N GLY A 170 -0.07 -8.64 -0.80
CA GLY A 170 0.18 -8.17 -2.15
C GLY A 170 0.44 -9.29 -3.16
N GLY A 171 0.24 -8.99 -4.45
CA GLY A 171 0.54 -9.90 -5.56
C GLY A 171 1.98 -9.76 -6.06
N SER A 172 2.45 -10.75 -6.83
CA SER A 172 3.77 -10.74 -7.47
C SER A 172 3.85 -9.69 -8.58
N LEU A 173 5.06 -9.19 -8.89
CA LEU A 173 5.25 -8.26 -10.01
C LEU A 173 4.66 -8.79 -11.32
N GLU A 174 4.87 -10.08 -11.61
CA GLU A 174 4.31 -10.77 -12.78
C GLU A 174 2.78 -10.70 -12.83
N MET A 175 2.09 -10.88 -11.69
CA MET A 175 0.63 -10.74 -11.62
C MET A 175 0.18 -9.32 -11.97
N TRP A 176 0.92 -8.31 -11.52
CA TRP A 176 0.62 -6.90 -11.81
C TRP A 176 0.88 -6.55 -13.28
N GLU A 177 1.98 -7.05 -13.85
CA GLU A 177 2.31 -6.83 -15.26
C GLU A 177 1.31 -7.54 -16.19
N SER A 178 0.99 -8.80 -15.93
CA SER A 178 0.01 -9.57 -16.72
C SER A 178 -1.42 -9.04 -16.62
N SER A 179 -1.78 -8.37 -15.52
CA SER A 179 -3.08 -7.70 -15.36
C SER A 179 -3.17 -6.34 -16.06
N GLY A 180 -2.10 -5.88 -16.72
CA GLY A 180 -2.05 -4.55 -17.35
C GLY A 180 -2.09 -3.40 -16.35
N TRP A 181 -1.64 -3.62 -15.11
CA TRP A 181 -1.68 -2.61 -14.05
C TRP A 181 -0.42 -1.75 -13.98
N ILE A 182 0.67 -2.23 -14.57
CA ILE A 182 1.94 -1.53 -14.70
C ILE A 182 1.96 -0.76 -16.02
N VAL A 183 2.35 0.51 -15.95
CA VAL A 183 2.56 1.38 -17.11
C VAL A 183 4.04 1.67 -17.26
N THR A 184 4.51 1.92 -18.49
CA THR A 184 5.94 2.07 -18.80
C THR A 184 6.64 3.16 -17.99
N GLN A 185 5.93 4.25 -17.70
CA GLN A 185 6.43 5.35 -16.89
C GLN A 185 6.72 4.94 -15.43
N ASP A 186 5.97 3.99 -14.86
CA ASP A 186 6.04 3.59 -13.46
C ASP A 186 6.23 2.06 -13.37
N PRO A 187 7.43 1.53 -13.65
CA PRO A 187 7.70 0.09 -13.73
C PRO A 187 7.48 -0.66 -12.41
N TYR A 188 7.50 0.03 -11.28
CA TYR A 188 7.15 -0.52 -9.97
C TYR A 188 5.66 -0.38 -9.63
N GLY A 189 4.87 0.26 -10.50
CA GLY A 189 3.42 0.35 -10.38
C GLY A 189 2.92 1.40 -9.39
N TRP A 190 1.83 1.05 -8.71
CA TRP A 190 1.00 1.98 -7.94
C TRP A 190 1.77 2.87 -6.96
N PHE A 191 2.64 2.31 -6.11
CA PHE A 191 3.29 3.12 -5.08
C PHE A 191 4.36 4.04 -5.66
N GLN A 192 5.06 3.63 -6.74
CA GLN A 192 5.95 4.52 -7.46
C GLN A 192 5.18 5.65 -8.14
N TRP A 193 4.03 5.33 -8.76
CA TRP A 193 3.12 6.35 -9.26
C TRP A 193 2.72 7.31 -8.14
N TYR A 194 2.36 6.80 -6.96
CA TYR A 194 1.94 7.61 -5.82
C TYR A 194 3.06 8.51 -5.29
N CYS A 195 4.29 8.01 -5.19
CA CYS A 195 5.46 8.83 -4.80
C CYS A 195 5.62 10.03 -5.72
N ARG A 196 5.60 9.81 -7.04
CA ARG A 196 5.79 10.89 -8.03
C ARG A 196 4.58 11.81 -8.13
N PHE A 197 3.36 11.27 -8.00
CA PHE A 197 2.13 12.05 -7.95
C PHE A 197 2.13 12.99 -6.74
N TYR A 198 2.55 12.49 -5.57
CA TYR A 198 2.69 13.29 -4.36
C TYR A 198 3.67 14.47 -4.56
N HIS A 199 4.75 14.26 -5.32
CA HIS A 199 5.70 15.30 -5.71
C HIS A 199 5.23 16.22 -6.85
N GLY A 200 3.97 16.13 -7.28
CA GLY A 200 3.41 17.06 -8.26
C GLY A 200 3.43 16.58 -9.70
N ARG A 201 4.00 15.41 -10.01
CA ARG A 201 3.89 14.85 -11.36
C ARG A 201 2.41 14.58 -11.68
N ARG A 202 1.96 15.02 -12.85
CA ARG A 202 0.64 14.73 -13.40
C ARG A 202 0.72 14.07 -14.76
N THR A 203 -0.09 13.05 -14.97
CA THR A 203 -0.11 12.23 -16.19
C THR A 203 -1.52 11.78 -16.55
N LYS A 204 -1.70 11.30 -17.79
CA LYS A 204 -2.98 10.69 -18.23
C LYS A 204 -3.38 9.45 -17.42
N ASP A 205 -2.45 8.85 -16.67
CA ASP A 205 -2.71 7.65 -15.86
C ASP A 205 -3.37 7.97 -14.50
N ASP A 206 -3.40 9.24 -14.09
CA ASP A 206 -3.76 9.65 -12.74
C ASP A 206 -5.22 9.27 -12.41
N GLU A 207 -6.15 9.50 -13.34
CA GLU A 207 -7.55 9.13 -13.18
C GLU A 207 -7.73 7.63 -12.95
N ARG A 208 -7.00 6.80 -13.71
CA ARG A 208 -7.05 5.34 -13.57
C ARG A 208 -6.55 4.91 -12.20
N GLN A 209 -5.42 5.47 -11.76
CA GLN A 209 -4.80 5.12 -10.49
C GLN A 209 -5.66 5.59 -9.30
N ILE A 210 -6.18 6.81 -9.34
CA ILE A 210 -7.13 7.34 -8.35
C ILE A 210 -8.41 6.49 -8.31
N GLY A 211 -8.93 6.08 -9.47
CA GLY A 211 -10.08 5.18 -9.56
C GLY A 211 -9.84 3.82 -8.92
N ARG A 212 -8.63 3.26 -9.06
CA ARG A 212 -8.23 2.02 -8.37
C ARG A 212 -8.16 2.22 -6.86
N TRP A 213 -7.55 3.31 -6.41
CA TRP A 213 -7.52 3.68 -5.00
C TRP A 213 -8.92 3.82 -4.42
N ALA A 214 -9.84 4.52 -5.10
CA ALA A 214 -11.20 4.71 -4.64
C ALA A 214 -11.94 3.37 -4.47
N LYS A 215 -11.75 2.43 -5.41
CA LYS A 215 -12.31 1.07 -5.34
C LYS A 215 -11.69 0.22 -4.24
N CYS A 216 -10.44 0.50 -3.83
CA CYS A 216 -9.76 -0.25 -2.78
C CYS A 216 -9.98 0.36 -1.38
N ALA A 217 -9.57 1.61 -1.19
CA ALA A 217 -9.45 2.30 0.10
C ALA A 217 -10.37 3.52 0.26
N GLY A 218 -10.98 4.02 -0.83
CA GLY A 218 -11.94 5.12 -0.76
C GLY A 218 -13.18 4.80 0.09
N VAL A 219 -14.06 5.77 0.30
CA VAL A 219 -15.25 5.64 1.19
C VAL A 219 -16.11 4.40 0.85
N LYS A 220 -16.32 4.14 -0.45
CA LYS A 220 -17.03 2.95 -0.97
C LYS A 220 -16.10 1.78 -1.31
N GLY A 221 -14.82 1.89 -0.95
CA GLY A 221 -13.78 0.94 -1.28
C GLY A 221 -14.00 -0.43 -0.65
N ARG A 222 -13.70 -1.48 -1.42
CA ARG A 222 -13.88 -2.88 -1.03
C ARG A 222 -13.13 -3.22 0.25
N TRP A 223 -11.84 -2.88 0.32
CA TRP A 223 -10.99 -3.30 1.43
C TRP A 223 -11.23 -2.48 2.69
N ARG A 224 -11.52 -1.18 2.54
CA ARG A 224 -11.91 -0.32 3.67
C ARG A 224 -13.17 -0.85 4.34
N ASN A 225 -14.24 -1.09 3.58
CA ASN A 225 -15.50 -1.58 4.12
C ASN A 225 -15.41 -3.05 4.59
N ASN A 226 -14.57 -3.87 3.96
CA ASN A 226 -14.26 -5.21 4.45
C ASN A 226 -13.63 -5.17 5.85
N LEU A 227 -12.64 -4.31 6.09
CA LEU A 227 -12.01 -4.17 7.39
C LEU A 227 -13.02 -3.70 8.44
N ILE A 228 -13.78 -2.65 8.15
CA ILE A 228 -14.79 -2.11 9.07
C ILE A 228 -15.79 -3.19 9.48
N THR A 229 -16.31 -3.96 8.51
CA THR A 229 -17.25 -5.05 8.77
C THR A 229 -16.64 -6.10 9.71
N LYS A 230 -15.37 -6.46 9.52
CA LYS A 230 -14.69 -7.46 10.35
C LYS A 230 -14.42 -6.95 11.77
N VAL A 231 -14.08 -5.67 11.92
CA VAL A 231 -13.93 -5.02 13.23
C VAL A 231 -15.27 -4.96 13.98
N VAL A 232 -16.34 -4.51 13.32
CA VAL A 232 -17.68 -4.46 13.95
C VAL A 232 -18.10 -5.84 14.42
N ARG A 233 -17.93 -6.87 13.57
CA ARG A 233 -18.31 -8.24 13.89
C ARG A 233 -17.42 -8.91 14.94
N SER A 234 -16.20 -8.42 15.16
CA SER A 234 -15.33 -8.94 16.22
C SER A 234 -15.65 -8.35 17.59
N GLY A 235 -16.35 -7.21 17.65
CA GLY A 235 -16.61 -6.48 18.90
C GLY A 235 -15.37 -5.81 19.50
N CYS A 236 -14.25 -5.76 18.77
CA CYS A 236 -13.01 -5.15 19.24
C CYS A 236 -12.91 -3.66 18.82
N GLY A 237 -11.96 -2.94 19.43
CA GLY A 237 -11.59 -1.59 19.01
C GLY A 237 -11.16 -1.50 17.54
N PHE A 238 -11.44 -0.36 16.90
CA PHE A 238 -11.16 -0.11 15.48
C PHE A 238 -9.67 -0.17 15.11
N ASP A 239 -8.83 0.12 16.08
CA ASP A 239 -7.37 0.15 16.02
C ASP A 239 -6.73 -1.20 16.36
N ASN A 240 -7.49 -2.19 16.83
CA ASN A 240 -6.93 -3.50 17.20
C ASN A 240 -6.22 -4.16 16.01
N PRO A 241 -4.88 -4.31 16.05
CA PRO A 241 -4.08 -4.76 14.90
C PRO A 241 -4.27 -6.25 14.59
N THR A 242 -4.76 -7.03 15.55
CA THR A 242 -5.00 -8.48 15.37
C THR A 242 -6.20 -8.76 14.48
N ILE A 243 -7.11 -7.79 14.31
CA ILE A 243 -8.28 -7.96 13.46
C ILE A 243 -7.89 -7.72 12.01
N SER A 244 -7.84 -8.82 11.25
CA SER A 244 -7.55 -8.82 9.81
C SER A 244 -6.26 -8.11 9.41
N PRO A 245 -5.10 -8.52 9.95
CA PRO A 245 -3.81 -7.88 9.71
C PRO A 245 -3.48 -7.79 8.21
N VAL A 246 -3.84 -8.81 7.42
CA VAL A 246 -3.63 -8.83 5.96
C VAL A 246 -4.42 -7.72 5.26
N VAL A 247 -5.65 -7.44 5.70
CA VAL A 247 -6.48 -6.36 5.12
C VAL A 247 -5.94 -5.00 5.53
N ARG A 248 -5.49 -4.85 6.78
CA ARG A 248 -4.86 -3.62 7.26
C ARG A 248 -3.57 -3.32 6.48
N GLN A 249 -2.72 -4.34 6.29
CA GLN A 249 -1.50 -4.25 5.49
C GLN A 249 -1.84 -3.89 4.03
N THR A 250 -2.85 -4.54 3.45
CA THR A 250 -3.32 -4.22 2.09
C THR A 250 -3.72 -2.76 1.97
N LEU A 251 -4.51 -2.23 2.91
CA LEU A 251 -4.91 -0.83 2.89
C LEU A 251 -3.72 0.13 3.03
N GLN A 252 -2.72 -0.25 3.82
CA GLN A 252 -1.48 0.50 3.98
C GLN A 252 -0.71 0.64 2.66
N HIS A 253 -0.68 -0.41 1.82
CA HIS A 253 -0.10 -0.33 0.47
C HIS A 253 -0.78 0.74 -0.40
N TRP A 254 -2.06 1.01 -0.13
CA TRP A 254 -2.87 2.02 -0.84
C TRP A 254 -2.90 3.38 -0.11
N GLY A 255 -1.95 3.64 0.80
CA GLY A 255 -1.86 4.93 1.48
C GLY A 255 -3.02 5.20 2.45
N TYR A 256 -3.64 4.16 2.99
CA TYR A 256 -4.77 4.28 3.90
C TYR A 256 -4.59 3.49 5.19
N ARG A 257 -4.94 4.11 6.31
CA ARG A 257 -5.11 3.49 7.62
C ARG A 257 -6.50 3.78 8.16
N LEU A 258 -7.16 2.80 8.77
CA LEU A 258 -8.50 3.01 9.30
C LEU A 258 -8.48 4.01 10.47
N THR A 259 -9.28 5.08 10.37
CA THR A 259 -9.47 6.07 11.44
C THR A 259 -10.71 5.75 12.27
N LYS A 260 -10.83 6.39 13.44
CA LYS A 260 -12.00 6.25 14.32
C LYS A 260 -13.26 6.78 13.64
N GLU A 261 -13.14 7.88 12.91
CA GLU A 261 -14.21 8.58 12.19
C GLU A 261 -14.72 7.70 11.05
N ASP A 262 -13.80 7.18 10.23
CA ASP A 262 -14.13 6.28 9.12
C ASP A 262 -14.81 5.00 9.61
N TYR A 263 -14.34 4.46 10.75
CA TYR A 263 -14.95 3.32 11.42
C TYR A 263 -16.36 3.64 11.89
N LYS A 264 -16.56 4.75 12.63
CA LYS A 264 -17.89 5.15 13.13
C LYS A 264 -18.89 5.31 12.00
N GLU A 265 -18.48 5.95 10.89
CA GLU A 265 -19.35 6.15 9.74
C GLU A 265 -19.68 4.83 9.04
N GLY A 266 -18.68 3.96 8.84
CA GLY A 266 -18.87 2.68 8.19
C GLY A 266 -19.62 1.66 9.03
N ALA A 267 -19.47 1.69 10.36
CA ALA A 267 -20.13 0.77 11.27
C ALA A 267 -21.65 0.89 11.22
N LYS A 268 -22.18 2.11 10.99
CA LYS A 268 -23.62 2.37 10.80
C LYS A 268 -24.23 1.60 9.63
N ARG A 269 -23.42 1.18 8.64
CA ARG A 269 -23.86 0.48 7.43
C ARG A 269 -23.77 -1.05 7.56
N VAL A 270 -23.14 -1.55 8.63
CA VAL A 270 -22.95 -2.99 8.82
C VAL A 270 -24.23 -3.56 9.41
N LYS A 271 -24.91 -4.42 8.65
CA LYS A 271 -26.09 -5.12 9.16
C LYS A 271 -25.68 -6.10 10.28
N PRO A 272 -26.49 -6.21 11.35
CA PRO A 272 -26.30 -7.24 12.37
C PRO A 272 -26.30 -8.63 11.73
N LYS A 273 -25.56 -9.53 12.34
CA LYS A 273 -25.37 -10.90 11.85
C LYS A 273 -26.58 -11.76 12.18
#